data_AF-A0A7W1T2B2-F1
#
_entry.id   AF-A0A7W1T2B2-F1
#
_cell.length_a   1.000
_cell.length_b   1.000
_cell.length_c   1.000
_cell.angle_alpha   90.00
_cell.angle_beta   90.00
_cell.angle_gamma   90.00
#
_symmetry.space_group_name_H-M   'P 1'
#
loop_
_entity.id
_entity.type
_entity.pdbx_description
1 polymer ?
#
loop_
_entity_poly.entity_id
_entity_poly.type
_entity_poly.pdbx_seq_one_letter_code
_entity_poly.pdbx_strand_id
1 'polypeptide(L)'
;RYLLWQPVIEGGQMLTQFIHMNVLPQDLGPAIKGCIASPELRSKLAQGVCLPVAGYEIASELIGEIDQKRLAPPRDVGVPVHWLELVQAQDAGVSPATERTAESFKSSRISFHWHQVVGWPFWLFPYCMEYQDLTSAFVGMLSASAHDSQRDSIRSY
;
A
#
# COMPACT_ATOMS: atom_id res chain seq x y z
N ARG A 1 1.31 -17.83 1.36
CA ARG A 1 1.58 -16.74 2.33
C ARG A 1 1.47 -15.42 1.58
N TYR A 2 0.93 -14.38 2.21
CA TYR A 2 0.91 -13.02 1.65
C TYR A 2 1.91 -12.15 2.40
N LEU A 3 2.63 -11.31 1.66
CA LEU A 3 3.47 -10.28 2.21
C LEU A 3 2.95 -8.93 1.71
N LEU A 4 2.52 -8.10 2.65
CA LEU A 4 2.02 -6.77 2.40
C LEU A 4 3.08 -5.77 2.89
N TRP A 5 3.85 -5.21 1.96
CA TRP A 5 4.85 -4.21 2.29
C TRP A 5 4.24 -2.81 2.18
N GLN A 6 3.98 -2.20 3.35
CA GLN A 6 3.36 -0.89 3.50
C GLN A 6 2.18 -0.74 2.52
N PRO A 7 1.16 -1.62 2.64
CA PRO A 7 0.16 -1.77 1.60
C PRO A 7 -0.69 -0.50 1.46
N VAL A 8 -1.13 -0.25 0.24
CA VAL A 8 -2.11 0.80 -0.03
C VAL A 8 -3.44 0.39 0.59
N ILE A 9 -3.92 1.18 1.54
CA ILE A 9 -5.19 0.94 2.24
C ILE A 9 -6.38 1.32 1.36
N GLU A 10 -6.29 2.50 0.74
CA GLU A 10 -7.36 3.12 -0.01
C GLU A 10 -6.82 3.67 -1.32
N GLY A 11 -7.27 3.06 -2.43
CA GLY A 11 -6.74 3.40 -3.75
C GLY A 11 -6.99 4.85 -4.13
N GLY A 12 -8.15 5.42 -3.76
CA GLY A 12 -8.44 6.83 -4.04
C GLY A 12 -7.51 7.81 -3.31
N GLN A 13 -7.09 7.48 -2.08
CA GLN A 13 -6.11 8.29 -1.35
C GLN A 13 -4.72 8.17 -2.00
N MET A 14 -4.31 6.94 -2.37
CA MET A 14 -3.05 6.72 -3.08
C MET A 14 -3.00 7.46 -4.42
N LEU A 15 -4.06 7.38 -5.23
CA LEU A 15 -4.17 8.08 -6.51
C LEU A 15 -4.08 9.59 -6.33
N THR A 16 -4.76 10.13 -5.31
CA THR A 16 -4.70 11.57 -5.00
C THR A 16 -3.26 12.00 -4.73
N GLN A 17 -2.54 11.26 -3.89
CA GLN A 17 -1.14 11.55 -3.58
C GLN A 17 -0.23 11.38 -4.81
N PHE A 18 -0.43 10.30 -5.58
CA PHE A 18 0.35 10.00 -6.78
C PHE A 18 0.19 11.10 -7.83
N ILE A 19 -1.04 11.52 -8.12
CA ILE A 19 -1.34 12.60 -9.08
C ILE A 19 -0.75 13.92 -8.58
N HIS A 20 -0.87 14.24 -7.28
CA HIS A 20 -0.29 15.45 -6.71
C HIS A 20 1.24 15.52 -6.92
N MET A 21 1.93 14.41 -6.75
CA MET A 21 3.39 14.37 -6.85
C MET A 21 3.91 14.34 -8.29
N ASN A 22 3.10 13.89 -9.25
CA ASN A 22 3.59 13.53 -10.59
C ASN A 22 2.93 14.30 -11.74
N VAL A 23 1.87 15.08 -11.50
CA VAL A 23 1.31 15.96 -12.54
C VAL A 23 2.10 17.26 -12.61
N LEU A 24 2.63 17.57 -13.79
CA LEU A 24 3.38 18.80 -14.02
C LEU A 24 2.42 20.00 -14.10
N PRO A 25 2.75 21.15 -13.50
CA PRO A 25 1.91 22.36 -13.55
C PRO A 25 1.59 22.86 -14.97
N GLN A 26 2.40 22.48 -15.97
CA GLN A 26 2.27 22.89 -17.37
C GLN A 26 1.29 22.04 -18.20
N ASP A 27 0.99 20.82 -17.75
CA ASP A 27 0.02 19.93 -18.40
C ASP A 27 -1.42 20.24 -17.94
N LEU A 28 -1.53 21.09 -16.93
CA LEU A 28 -2.76 21.68 -16.43
C LEU A 28 -2.96 23.00 -17.18
N GLY A 29 -3.81 23.00 -18.22
CA GLY A 29 -4.19 24.23 -18.92
C GLY A 29 -4.64 25.34 -17.94
N PRO A 30 -4.73 26.62 -18.36
CA PRO A 30 -4.89 27.78 -17.48
C PRO A 30 -6.11 27.73 -16.52
N ALA A 31 -7.04 26.79 -16.72
CA ALA A 31 -8.18 26.53 -15.85
C ALA A 31 -7.90 25.61 -14.65
N ILE A 32 -6.69 25.04 -14.49
CA ILE A 32 -6.44 23.99 -13.49
C ILE A 32 -5.20 24.30 -12.63
N LYS A 33 -5.14 25.51 -12.06
CA LYS A 33 -4.18 25.84 -10.99
C LYS A 33 -4.68 25.48 -9.57
N GLY A 34 -5.65 24.57 -9.46
CA GLY A 34 -6.19 24.13 -8.17
C GLY A 34 -6.81 22.73 -8.13
N CYS A 35 -6.74 21.92 -9.20
CA CYS A 35 -7.51 20.68 -9.29
C CYS A 35 -6.73 19.40 -9.00
N ILE A 36 -5.92 19.44 -7.96
CA ILE A 36 -5.30 18.22 -7.42
C ILE A 36 -6.35 17.59 -6.51
N ALA A 37 -6.98 16.53 -7.01
CA ALA A 37 -8.19 15.91 -6.46
C ALA A 37 -9.45 16.80 -6.43
N SER A 38 -9.63 17.74 -7.38
CA SER A 38 -10.95 18.37 -7.50
C SER A 38 -11.97 17.38 -8.07
N PRO A 39 -13.26 17.54 -7.72
CA PRO A 39 -14.37 16.84 -8.37
C PRO A 39 -14.34 16.93 -9.90
N GLU A 40 -13.73 17.96 -10.48
CA GLU A 40 -13.65 18.15 -11.93
C GLU A 40 -12.67 17.18 -12.58
N LEU A 41 -11.53 16.89 -11.94
CA LEU A 41 -10.59 15.87 -12.42
C LEU A 41 -11.24 14.48 -12.36
N ARG A 42 -11.94 14.18 -11.26
CA ARG A 42 -12.72 12.94 -11.12
C ARG A 42 -13.84 12.84 -12.17
N SER A 43 -14.50 13.95 -12.49
CA SER A 43 -15.51 14.03 -13.55
C SER A 43 -14.92 13.77 -14.94
N LYS A 44 -13.75 14.33 -15.26
CA LYS A 44 -13.05 14.06 -16.53
C LYS A 44 -12.64 12.60 -16.66
N LEU A 45 -12.11 12.01 -15.59
CA LEU A 45 -11.79 10.59 -15.56
C LEU A 45 -13.04 9.73 -15.76
N ALA A 46 -14.17 10.08 -15.15
CA ALA A 46 -15.45 9.40 -15.36
C ALA A 46 -15.98 9.51 -16.81
N GLN A 47 -15.52 10.51 -17.57
CA GLN A 47 -15.86 10.69 -19.00
C GLN A 47 -14.90 9.95 -19.96
N GLY A 48 -13.97 9.15 -19.44
CA GLY A 48 -13.03 8.39 -20.27
C GLY A 48 -11.73 9.14 -20.62
N VAL A 49 -11.52 10.34 -20.06
CA VAL A 49 -10.35 11.16 -20.40
C VAL A 49 -9.10 10.60 -19.71
N CYS A 50 -8.10 10.19 -20.49
CA CYS A 50 -6.79 9.80 -19.98
C CYS A 50 -6.08 10.99 -19.31
N LEU A 51 -5.29 10.71 -18.27
CA LEU A 51 -4.57 11.73 -17.53
C LEU A 51 -3.05 11.64 -17.83
N PRO A 52 -2.41 12.70 -18.33
CA PRO A 52 -0.96 12.77 -18.37
C PRO A 52 -0.40 12.89 -16.95
N VAL A 53 0.48 11.96 -16.57
CA VAL A 53 1.17 11.91 -15.28
C VAL A 53 2.64 11.57 -15.54
N ALA A 54 3.56 12.44 -15.10
CA ALA A 54 5.01 12.29 -15.29
C ALA A 54 5.44 11.95 -16.74
N GLY A 55 4.76 12.51 -17.74
CA GLY A 55 5.04 12.27 -19.16
C GLY A 55 4.42 10.99 -19.74
N TYR A 56 3.58 10.27 -18.99
CA TYR A 56 2.83 9.11 -19.45
C TYR A 56 1.34 9.35 -19.38
N GLU A 57 0.58 8.79 -20.33
CA GLU A 57 -0.88 8.77 -20.22
C GLU A 57 -1.35 7.56 -19.42
N ILE A 58 -2.17 7.81 -18.40
CA ILE A 58 -2.82 6.77 -17.62
C ILE A 58 -4.28 6.68 -18.03
N ALA A 59 -4.69 5.48 -18.43
CA ALA A 59 -6.06 5.19 -18.84
C ALA A 59 -7.06 5.45 -17.70
N SER A 60 -8.17 6.08 -18.04
CA SER A 60 -9.21 6.47 -17.09
C SER A 60 -9.83 5.26 -16.36
N GLU A 61 -9.92 4.12 -17.04
CA GLU A 61 -10.47 2.86 -16.55
C GLU A 61 -9.59 2.28 -15.44
N LEU A 62 -8.26 2.35 -15.62
CA LEU A 62 -7.32 1.90 -14.60
C LEU A 62 -7.42 2.76 -13.34
N ILE A 63 -7.53 4.09 -13.52
CA ILE A 63 -7.69 5.04 -12.41
C ILE A 63 -9.01 4.76 -11.68
N GLY A 64 -10.11 4.57 -12.43
CA GLY A 64 -11.43 4.26 -11.87
C GLY A 64 -11.45 2.94 -11.09
N GLU A 65 -10.77 1.90 -11.58
CA GLU A 65 -10.67 0.62 -10.88
C GLU A 65 -9.87 0.73 -9.59
N ILE A 66 -8.71 1.41 -9.62
CA ILE A 66 -7.87 1.61 -8.42
C ILE A 66 -8.61 2.46 -7.38
N ASP A 67 -9.30 3.54 -7.78
CA ASP A 67 -10.00 4.46 -6.87
C ASP A 67 -11.05 3.74 -5.99
N GLN A 68 -11.64 2.66 -6.51
CA GLN A 68 -12.64 1.86 -5.80
C GLN A 68 -12.05 0.75 -4.94
N LYS A 69 -10.76 0.41 -5.09
CA LYS A 69 -10.16 -0.65 -4.27
C LYS A 69 -9.92 -0.17 -2.85
N ARG A 70 -10.24 -1.05 -1.90
CA ARG A 70 -9.91 -0.93 -0.49
C ARG A 70 -9.22 -2.23 -0.09
N LEU A 71 -8.15 -2.12 0.69
CA LEU A 71 -7.48 -3.29 1.23
C LEU A 71 -8.43 -4.02 2.18
N ALA A 72 -8.58 -5.32 1.97
CA ALA A 72 -9.42 -6.18 2.79
C ALA A 72 -8.69 -7.48 3.10
N PRO A 73 -9.02 -8.14 4.22
CA PRO A 73 -8.51 -9.47 4.54
C PRO A 73 -8.78 -10.45 3.38
N PRO A 74 -7.80 -11.27 2.97
CA PRO A 74 -8.04 -12.31 1.99
C PRO A 74 -9.08 -13.31 2.52
N ARG A 75 -9.86 -13.89 1.61
CA ARG A 75 -10.89 -14.88 1.96
C ARG A 75 -10.32 -16.29 2.17
N ASP A 76 -9.09 -16.52 1.72
CA ASP A 76 -8.43 -17.82 1.78
C ASP A 76 -7.97 -18.13 3.19
N VAL A 77 -8.70 -19.04 3.85
CA VAL A 77 -8.39 -19.51 5.21
C VAL A 77 -7.12 -20.37 5.16
N GLY A 78 -6.22 -20.17 6.12
CA GLY A 78 -4.99 -20.96 6.28
C GLY A 78 -3.76 -20.39 5.58
N VAL A 79 -3.88 -19.30 4.83
CA VAL A 79 -2.72 -18.60 4.27
C VAL A 79 -2.30 -17.46 5.20
N PRO A 80 -1.09 -17.49 5.79
CA PRO A 80 -0.65 -16.42 6.68
C PRO A 80 -0.40 -15.13 5.90
N VAL A 81 -0.79 -14.01 6.50
CA VAL A 81 -0.59 -12.66 6.00
C VAL A 81 0.40 -11.95 6.91
N HIS A 82 1.51 -11.49 6.32
CA HIS A 82 2.51 -10.68 6.98
C HIS A 82 2.36 -9.24 6.49
N TRP A 83 2.11 -8.32 7.41
CA TRP A 83 2.09 -6.89 7.14
C TRP A 83 3.36 -6.24 7.66
N LEU A 84 4.10 -5.59 6.76
CA LEU A 84 5.26 -4.78 7.09
C LEU A 84 4.87 -3.30 7.05
N GLU A 85 4.83 -2.67 8.21
CA GLU A 85 4.57 -1.24 8.34
C GLU A 85 5.89 -0.51 8.57
N LEU A 86 6.16 0.49 7.74
CA LEU A 86 7.32 1.37 7.93
C LEU A 86 6.93 2.55 8.81
N VAL A 87 7.66 2.72 9.90
CA VAL A 87 7.46 3.80 10.87
C VAL A 87 8.72 4.64 11.00
N GLN A 88 8.60 5.92 11.34
CA GLN A 88 9.77 6.79 11.48
C GLN A 88 10.57 6.55 12.77
N ALA A 89 9.96 5.92 13.78
CA ALA A 89 10.59 5.54 15.04
C ALA A 89 9.87 4.33 15.64
N GLN A 90 10.55 3.59 16.52
CA GLN A 90 10.08 2.33 17.10
C GLN A 90 8.70 2.45 17.79
N ASP A 91 8.44 3.59 18.43
CA ASP A 91 7.19 3.87 19.16
C ASP A 91 6.29 4.88 18.42
N ALA A 92 6.59 5.17 17.16
CA ALA A 92 5.74 6.03 16.37
C ALA A 92 4.41 5.33 16.08
N GLY A 93 3.30 6.02 16.35
CA GLY A 93 1.98 5.59 15.93
C GLY A 93 1.86 5.52 14.40
N VAL A 94 0.91 4.73 13.92
CA VAL A 94 0.59 4.63 12.50
C VAL A 94 -0.64 5.48 12.19
N SER A 95 -1.02 5.59 10.91
CA SER A 95 -2.23 6.34 10.58
C SER A 95 -3.48 5.64 11.16
N PRO A 96 -4.54 6.38 11.54
CA PRO A 96 -5.79 5.77 11.99
C PRO A 96 -6.44 4.85 10.94
N ALA A 97 -6.20 5.10 9.64
CA ALA A 97 -6.69 4.23 8.57
C ALA A 97 -5.94 2.89 8.55
N THR A 98 -4.62 2.95 8.75
CA THR A 98 -3.75 1.78 8.90
C THR A 98 -4.19 0.94 10.11
N GLU A 99 -4.37 1.56 11.27
CA GLU A 99 -4.82 0.90 12.51
C GLU A 99 -6.16 0.18 12.34
N ARG A 100 -7.18 0.86 11.80
CA ARG A 100 -8.51 0.25 11.57
C ARG A 100 -8.43 -0.91 10.61
N THR A 101 -7.62 -0.80 9.56
CA THR A 101 -7.46 -1.87 8.57
C THR A 101 -6.74 -3.06 9.19
N ALA A 102 -5.68 -2.84 9.95
CA ALA A 102 -4.99 -3.90 10.70
C ALA A 102 -5.94 -4.63 11.65
N GLU A 103 -6.82 -3.90 12.34
CA GLU A 103 -7.82 -4.49 13.23
C GLU A 103 -8.84 -5.36 12.47
N SER A 104 -9.21 -4.97 11.24
CA SER A 104 -10.06 -5.82 10.38
C SER A 104 -9.38 -7.14 9.99
N PHE A 105 -8.04 -7.13 9.83
CA PHE A 105 -7.28 -8.35 9.57
C PHE A 105 -7.19 -9.22 10.83
N LYS A 106 -6.92 -8.62 12.00
CA LYS A 106 -6.87 -9.33 13.30
C LYS A 106 -8.20 -9.98 13.69
N SER A 107 -9.32 -9.32 13.39
CA SER A 107 -10.67 -9.85 13.67
C SER A 107 -11.15 -10.88 12.66
N SER A 108 -10.41 -11.09 11.56
CA SER A 108 -10.71 -12.13 10.58
C SER A 108 -10.14 -13.50 10.98
N ARG A 109 -10.54 -14.57 10.29
CA ARG A 109 -10.08 -15.94 10.57
C ARG A 109 -8.69 -16.28 9.99
N ILE A 110 -7.95 -15.29 9.51
CA ILE A 110 -6.63 -15.50 8.90
C ILE A 110 -5.54 -15.44 9.97
N SER A 111 -4.42 -16.12 9.72
CA SER A 111 -3.21 -15.89 10.52
C SER A 111 -2.59 -14.57 10.10
N PHE A 112 -2.68 -13.55 10.95
CA PHE A 112 -2.20 -12.20 10.66
C PHE A 112 -1.01 -11.84 11.54
N HIS A 113 0.09 -11.42 10.91
CA HIS A 113 1.31 -11.01 11.58
C HIS A 113 1.64 -9.56 11.22
N TRP A 114 1.64 -8.69 12.24
CA TRP A 114 1.97 -7.28 12.12
C TRP A 114 3.42 -7.03 12.50
N HIS A 115 4.18 -6.37 11.62
CA HIS A 115 5.59 -6.06 11.82
C HIS A 115 5.80 -4.57 11.61
N GLN A 116 6.32 -3.87 12.61
CA GLN A 116 6.77 -2.48 12.48
C GLN A 116 8.28 -2.46 12.27
N VAL A 117 8.71 -1.74 11.24
CA VAL A 117 10.13 -1.57 10.92
C VAL A 117 10.43 -0.08 10.82
N VAL A 118 11.46 0.37 11.53
CA VAL A 118 11.91 1.75 11.43
C VAL A 118 12.50 1.97 10.04
N GLY A 119 11.96 2.94 9.30
CA GLY A 119 12.38 3.24 7.94
C GLY A 119 11.57 4.36 7.31
N TRP A 120 12.00 4.83 6.14
CA TRP A 120 11.22 5.83 5.41
C TRP A 120 10.11 5.18 4.61
N PRO A 121 8.97 5.87 4.39
CA PRO A 121 7.90 5.34 3.56
C PRO A 121 8.41 5.02 2.15
N PHE A 122 8.30 3.76 1.75
CA PHE A 122 8.92 3.25 0.54
C PHE A 122 8.29 3.85 -0.72
N TRP A 123 6.96 3.87 -0.77
CA TRP A 123 6.20 4.32 -1.95
C TRP A 123 6.16 5.85 -2.14
N LEU A 124 6.67 6.62 -1.17
CA LEU A 124 6.57 8.09 -1.17
C LEU A 124 7.92 8.78 -1.41
N PHE A 125 9.03 8.04 -1.43
CA PHE A 125 10.36 8.60 -1.68
C PHE A 125 10.79 8.36 -3.14
N PRO A 126 11.20 9.40 -3.87
CA PRO A 126 11.63 9.28 -5.27
C PRO A 126 13.04 8.67 -5.43
N TYR A 127 13.74 8.38 -4.34
CA TYR A 127 15.09 7.83 -4.36
C TYR A 127 15.09 6.40 -3.84
N CYS A 128 15.82 5.51 -4.54
CA CYS A 128 16.14 4.19 -4.01
C CYS A 128 17.06 4.34 -2.81
N MET A 129 16.60 3.93 -1.65
CA MET A 129 17.40 3.86 -0.43
C MET A 129 17.74 2.40 -0.16
N GLU A 130 19.02 2.09 0.07
CA GLU A 130 19.43 0.77 0.57
C GLU A 130 19.08 0.68 2.06
N TYR A 131 18.26 -0.32 2.43
CA TYR A 131 17.93 -0.60 3.81
C TYR A 131 18.47 -1.96 4.23
N GLN A 132 19.67 -1.97 4.79
CA GLN A 132 20.26 -3.18 5.37
C GLN A 132 19.42 -3.72 6.55
N ASP A 133 18.79 -2.83 7.32
CA ASP A 133 17.95 -3.20 8.46
C ASP A 133 16.62 -3.84 8.02
N LEU A 134 15.98 -3.31 6.97
CA LEU A 134 14.79 -3.95 6.37
C LEU A 134 15.12 -5.32 5.80
N THR A 135 16.25 -5.45 5.10
CA THR A 135 16.66 -6.73 4.50
C THR A 135 16.90 -7.78 5.59
N SER A 136 17.55 -7.41 6.69
CA SER A 136 17.83 -8.32 7.81
C SER A 136 16.55 -8.73 8.55
N ALA A 137 15.67 -7.77 8.86
CA ALA A 137 14.36 -8.04 9.45
C ALA A 137 13.52 -8.96 8.55
N PHE A 138 13.56 -8.72 7.24
CA PHE A 138 12.83 -9.49 6.25
C PHE A 138 13.32 -10.94 6.14
N VAL A 139 14.65 -11.14 6.03
CA VAL A 139 15.27 -12.47 5.96
C VAL A 139 15.00 -13.26 7.25
N GLY A 140 15.08 -12.61 8.41
CA GLY A 140 14.73 -13.23 9.70
C GLY A 140 13.28 -13.71 9.74
N MET A 141 12.34 -12.89 9.26
CA MET A 141 10.91 -13.23 9.24
C MET A 141 10.60 -14.40 8.31
N LEU A 142 11.16 -14.41 7.10
CA LEU A 142 10.99 -15.53 6.17
C LEU A 142 11.57 -16.83 6.71
N SER A 143 12.73 -16.74 7.40
CA SER A 143 13.40 -17.89 7.99
C SER A 143 12.66 -18.45 9.21
N ALA A 144 12.11 -17.59 10.07
CA ALA A 144 11.33 -17.99 11.24
C ALA A 144 10.01 -18.70 10.85
N SER A 145 9.33 -18.22 9.81
CA SER A 145 8.11 -18.88 9.30
C SER A 145 8.35 -20.23 8.62
N ALA A 146 9.55 -20.45 8.07
CA ALA A 146 9.93 -21.76 7.51
C ALA A 146 10.03 -22.83 8.60
N HIS A 147 10.53 -22.46 9.79
CA HIS A 147 10.62 -23.37 10.94
C HIS A 147 9.25 -23.70 11.56
N ASP A 148 8.33 -22.75 11.60
CA ASP A 148 6.99 -22.96 12.18
C ASP A 148 6.13 -23.90 11.31
N SER A 149 6.21 -23.73 9.98
CA SER A 149 5.56 -24.64 9.01
C SER A 149 6.09 -26.08 9.11
N GLN A 150 7.38 -26.25 9.45
CA GLN A 150 7.99 -27.57 9.63
C GLN A 150 7.55 -28.22 10.95
N ARG A 151 7.39 -27.45 12.03
CA ARG A 151 6.92 -27.94 13.33
C ARG A 151 5.47 -28.41 13.32
N ASP A 152 4.59 -27.71 12.61
CA ASP A 152 3.17 -28.11 12.49
C ASP A 152 2.99 -29.38 11.64
N SER A 153 3.87 -29.62 10.67
CA SER A 153 3.88 -30.88 9.90
C SER A 153 4.28 -32.10 10.73
N ILE A 154 5.13 -31.91 11.77
CA ILE A 154 5.63 -32.97 12.64
C ILE A 154 4.62 -33.32 13.75
N ARG A 155 3.72 -32.40 14.12
CA ARG A 155 2.66 -32.65 15.11
C ARG A 155 1.40 -33.31 14.54
N SER A 156 1.32 -33.49 13.22
CA SER A 156 0.17 -34.06 12.52
C SER A 156 0.32 -35.55 12.19
N TYR A 157 1.30 -36.23 12.80
CA TYR A 157 1.56 -37.68 12.68
C TYR A 157 1.49 -38.37 14.04
#